data_AF-A0AA85J4L8-F1
#
_entry.id   AF-A0AA85J4L8-F1
#
_cell.length_a   1.000
_cell.length_b   1.000
_cell.length_c   1.000
_cell.angle_alpha   90.00
_cell.angle_beta   90.00
_cell.angle_gamma   90.00
#
_symmetry.space_group_name_H-M   'P 1'
#
loop_
_entity.id
_entity.type
_entity.pdbx_description
1 polymer ?
#
loop_
_entity_poly.entity_id
_entity_poly.type
_entity_poly.pdbx_seq_one_letter_code
_entity_poly.pdbx_strand_id
1 'polypeptide(L)'
;VIFKGSLMDEPQFGHRGMLIDTARYFLPLDVLEKLIDSMAMVKMNVFHWHITDDQSFPFVSTTCPKLSKKVRCISSAEVHV
;
A
#
# COMPACT_ATOMS: atom_id res chain seq x y z
N VAL A 1 -24.62 -30.00 5.49
CA VAL A 1 -25.15 -29.24 6.65
C VAL A 1 -25.16 -27.78 6.25
N ILE A 2 -26.33 -27.14 6.12
CA ILE A 2 -26.43 -25.71 5.80
C ILE A 2 -26.89 -25.02 7.08
N PHE A 3 -26.02 -24.17 7.65
CA PHE A 3 -26.39 -23.33 8.79
C PHE A 3 -27.21 -22.15 8.28
N LYS A 4 -28.39 -21.94 8.86
CA LYS A 4 -29.26 -20.79 8.58
C LYS A 4 -28.98 -19.72 9.63
N GLY A 5 -28.52 -18.54 9.21
CA GLY A 5 -28.22 -17.41 10.09
C GLY A 5 -28.33 -16.07 9.36
N SER A 6 -28.72 -15.02 10.08
CA SER A 6 -28.75 -13.64 9.60
C SER A 6 -27.66 -12.82 10.31
N LEU A 7 -26.92 -12.02 9.56
CA LEU A 7 -25.80 -11.22 10.06
C LEU A 7 -25.99 -9.75 9.62
N MET A 8 -25.88 -8.82 10.57
CA MET A 8 -25.77 -7.38 10.30
C MET A 8 -24.35 -6.98 10.72
N ASP A 9 -23.59 -6.38 9.82
CA ASP A 9 -22.19 -6.01 10.02
C ASP A 9 -21.94 -4.62 9.42
N GLU A 10 -21.33 -3.73 10.20
CA GLU A 10 -20.96 -2.39 9.78
C GLU A 10 -19.69 -1.93 10.50
N PRO A 11 -18.84 -1.10 9.86
CA PRO A 11 -17.63 -0.62 10.49
C PRO A 11 -17.95 0.50 11.50
N GLN A 12 -17.45 0.37 12.73
CA GLN A 12 -17.52 1.45 13.72
C GLN A 12 -16.76 2.71 13.28
N PHE A 13 -15.66 2.54 12.52
CA PHE A 13 -14.82 3.63 12.04
C PHE A 13 -14.66 3.55 10.52
N GLY A 14 -14.88 4.69 9.84
CA GLY A 14 -14.73 4.80 8.39
C GLY A 14 -13.26 4.75 7.93
N HIS A 15 -12.31 5.06 8.79
CA HIS A 15 -10.88 5.07 8.47
C HIS A 15 -10.14 3.94 9.20
N ARG A 16 -9.78 2.88 8.47
CA ARG A 16 -9.08 1.69 9.00
C ARG A 16 -7.81 1.48 8.19
N GLY A 17 -6.73 2.04 8.71
CA GLY A 17 -5.49 2.22 7.97
C GLY A 17 -4.37 1.28 8.36
N MET A 18 -3.52 0.96 7.39
CA MET A 18 -2.23 0.29 7.59
C MET A 18 -1.13 1.14 6.98
N LEU A 19 -0.04 1.38 7.73
CA LEU A 19 1.13 2.10 7.24
C LEU A 19 2.20 1.11 6.76
N ILE A 20 2.70 1.30 5.55
CA ILE A 20 3.83 0.56 4.99
C ILE A 20 4.95 1.53 4.62
N ASP A 21 6.17 1.22 5.10
CA ASP A 21 7.39 1.98 4.85
C ASP A 21 8.24 1.27 3.79
N THR A 22 8.33 1.88 2.61
CA THR A 22 9.20 1.40 1.53
C THR A 22 10.50 2.19 1.41
N ALA A 23 10.68 3.22 2.24
CA ALA A 23 11.83 4.10 2.22
C ALA A 23 13.00 3.56 3.02
N ARG A 24 12.75 2.92 4.16
CA ARG A 24 13.80 2.27 4.98
C ARG A 24 14.24 0.95 4.36
N TYR A 25 13.29 0.18 3.85
CA TYR A 25 13.52 -1.08 3.16
C TYR A 25 12.64 -1.14 1.92
N PHE A 26 13.25 -1.33 0.76
CA PHE A 26 12.50 -1.45 -0.48
C PHE A 26 11.65 -2.73 -0.48
N LEU A 27 10.35 -2.58 -0.72
CA LEU A 27 9.42 -3.66 -0.98
C LEU A 27 9.05 -3.66 -2.47
N PRO A 28 9.23 -4.78 -3.19
CA PRO A 28 8.76 -4.89 -4.56
C PRO A 28 7.22 -4.86 -4.64
N LEU A 29 6.70 -4.45 -5.79
CA LEU A 29 5.26 -4.22 -6.00
C LEU A 29 4.39 -5.45 -5.74
N ASP A 30 4.88 -6.64 -6.10
CA ASP A 30 4.15 -7.90 -5.87
C ASP A 30 3.90 -8.16 -4.38
N VAL A 31 4.79 -7.70 -3.50
CA VAL A 31 4.61 -7.77 -2.05
C VAL A 31 3.58 -6.76 -1.57
N LEU A 32 3.58 -5.55 -2.14
CA LEU A 32 2.59 -4.52 -1.82
C LEU A 32 1.17 -4.95 -2.24
N GLU A 33 1.02 -5.56 -3.42
CA GLU A 33 -0.25 -6.10 -3.89
C GLU A 33 -0.79 -7.19 -2.94
N LYS A 34 0.06 -8.14 -2.53
CA LYS A 34 -0.32 -9.18 -1.54
C LYS A 34 -0.70 -8.60 -0.19
N LEU A 35 -0.08 -7.49 0.22
CA LEU A 35 -0.45 -6.79 1.45
C LEU A 35 -1.83 -6.14 1.32
N ILE A 36 -2.15 -5.55 0.15
CA ILE A 36 -3.47 -4.99 -0.13
C ILE A 36 -4.54 -6.11 -0.14
N ASP A 37 -4.25 -7.27 -0.72
CA ASP A 37 -5.14 -8.44 -0.64
C ASP A 37 -5.38 -8.86 0.82
N SER A 38 -4.30 -8.88 1.62
CA SER A 38 -4.38 -9.21 3.04
C SER A 38 -5.20 -8.17 3.82
N MET A 39 -5.08 -6.89 3.49
CA MET A 39 -5.90 -5.81 4.07
C MET A 39 -7.39 -6.00 3.77
N ALA A 40 -7.73 -6.42 2.55
CA ALA A 40 -9.11 -6.71 2.18
C ALA A 40 -9.70 -7.86 3.01
N MET A 41 -8.93 -8.92 3.27
CA MET A 41 -9.35 -10.07 4.11
C MET A 41 -9.73 -9.67 5.54
N VAL A 42 -9.11 -8.61 6.07
CA VAL A 42 -9.40 -8.07 7.42
C VAL A 42 -10.25 -6.80 7.41
N LYS A 43 -10.87 -6.48 6.27
CA LYS A 43 -11.74 -5.30 6.07
C LYS A 43 -11.05 -3.96 6.35
N MET A 44 -9.74 -3.85 6.17
CA MET A 44 -9.04 -2.54 6.16
C MET A 44 -9.34 -1.81 4.84
N ASN A 45 -9.27 -0.48 4.85
CA ASN A 45 -9.66 0.32 3.69
C ASN A 45 -8.75 1.52 3.38
N VAL A 46 -7.73 1.79 4.20
CA VAL A 46 -6.78 2.87 3.94
C VAL A 46 -5.37 2.31 3.90
N PHE A 47 -4.69 2.50 2.78
CA PHE A 47 -3.28 2.17 2.62
C PHE A 47 -2.45 3.45 2.77
N HIS A 48 -1.81 3.60 3.93
CA HIS A 48 -0.91 4.72 4.18
C HIS A 48 0.50 4.34 3.69
N TRP A 49 0.85 4.86 2.52
CA TRP A 49 2.14 4.57 1.93
C TRP A 49 3.20 5.58 2.35
N HIS A 50 4.06 5.20 3.30
CA HIS A 50 5.27 5.94 3.63
C HIS A 50 6.35 5.64 2.60
N ILE A 51 6.22 6.26 1.43
CA ILE A 51 7.00 5.93 0.24
C ILE A 51 8.42 6.48 0.27
N THR A 52 8.68 7.58 0.98
CA THR A 52 9.98 8.29 1.01
C THR A 52 10.37 8.69 2.43
N ASP A 53 11.66 8.66 2.74
CA ASP A 53 12.26 9.03 4.04
C ASP A 53 13.72 9.44 3.80
N ASP A 54 14.46 9.81 4.86
CA ASP A 54 15.84 10.29 4.76
C ASP A 54 16.78 9.26 4.11
N GLN A 55 16.49 7.96 4.26
CA GLN A 55 17.38 6.89 3.80
C GLN A 55 17.22 6.60 2.30
N SER A 56 16.03 6.80 1.73
CA SER A 56 15.82 6.57 0.30
C SER A 56 14.59 7.27 -0.30
N PHE A 57 14.65 7.45 -1.63
CA PHE A 57 13.58 7.99 -2.45
C PHE A 57 13.26 7.00 -3.59
N PRO A 58 12.41 5.99 -3.35
CA PRO A 58 12.10 4.94 -4.33
C PRO A 58 11.10 5.39 -5.41
N PHE A 59 10.32 6.45 -5.18
CA PHE A 59 9.33 6.93 -6.13
C PHE A 59 9.98 7.63 -7.34
N VAL A 60 9.68 7.19 -8.57
CA VAL A 60 10.17 7.85 -9.79
C VAL A 60 9.17 8.90 -10.26
N SER A 61 9.43 10.16 -9.90
CA SER A 61 8.66 11.30 -10.42
C SER A 61 9.01 11.58 -11.88
N THR A 62 7.97 11.80 -12.70
CA THR A 62 8.11 12.24 -14.10
C THR A 62 8.69 13.64 -14.24
N THR A 63 8.32 14.54 -13.33
CA THR A 63 8.73 15.95 -13.35
C THR A 63 10.13 16.15 -12.77
N CYS A 64 10.51 15.32 -11.79
CA CYS A 64 11.80 15.41 -11.11
C CYS A 64 12.56 14.06 -11.13
N PRO A 65 13.06 13.59 -12.29
CA PRO A 65 13.71 12.28 -12.41
C PRO A 65 15.00 12.13 -11.58
N LYS A 66 15.59 13.24 -11.13
CA LYS A 66 16.83 13.25 -10.34
C LYS A 66 16.63 12.90 -8.86
N LEU A 67 15.39 12.84 -8.38
CA LEU A 67 15.08 12.53 -6.97
C LEU A 67 15.34 11.06 -6.63
N SER A 68 15.04 10.15 -7.55
CA SER A 68 15.24 8.72 -7.36
C SER A 68 16.49 8.24 -8.10
N LYS A 69 17.26 7.35 -7.48
CA LYS A 69 18.24 6.53 -8.20
C LYS A 69 17.49 5.42 -8.95
N LYS A 70 17.92 5.05 -10.17
CA LYS A 70 17.28 4.01 -11.01
C LYS A 70 17.36 2.58 -10.44
N VAL A 71 17.83 2.40 -9.20
CA VAL A 71 18.02 1.10 -8.56
C VAL A 71 16.99 0.97 -7.43
N ARG A 72 16.15 -0.07 -7.50
CA ARG A 72 15.05 -0.32 -6.53
C ARG A 72 14.09 0.86 -6.45
N CYS A 73 13.42 1.13 -7.56
CA CYS A 73 12.51 2.24 -7.72
C CYS A 73 11.12 1.77 -8.19
N ILE A 74 10.12 2.57 -7.90
CA ILE A 74 8.71 2.35 -8.27
C ILE A 74 8.34 3.41 -9.29
N SER A 75 7.92 2.97 -10.47
CA SER A 75 7.56 3.86 -11.56
C SER A 75 6.24 4.57 -11.25
N SER A 76 6.16 5.84 -11.62
CA SER A 76 4.89 6.58 -11.62
C SER A 76 3.83 5.96 -12.53
N ALA A 77 4.21 5.13 -13.52
CA ALA A 77 3.26 4.38 -14.34
C ALA A 77 2.63 3.19 -13.62
N GLU A 78 3.29 2.67 -12.58
CA GLU A 78 2.78 1.54 -11.78
C GLU A 78 1.84 2.06 -10.68
N VAL A 79 2.08 3.27 -10.19
CA VAL A 79 1.22 3.98 -9.25
C VAL A 79 0.03 4.59 -10.01
N HIS A 80 -1.06 3.83 -10.12
CA HIS A 80 -2.32 4.32 -10.63
C HIS A 80 -3.05 5.08 -9.51
N VAL A 81 -2.99 6.42 -9.57
CA VAL A 81 -3.78 7.31 -8.70
C VAL A 81 -5.17 7.47 -9.26
#